data_AF-A0A519RE98-F1
#
_entry.id   AF-A0A519RE98-F1
#
_cell.length_a   1.000
_cell.length_b   1.000
_cell.length_c   1.000
_cell.angle_alpha   90.00
_cell.angle_beta   90.00
_cell.angle_gamma   90.00
#
_symmetry.space_group_name_H-M   'P 1'
#
loop_
_entity.id
_entity.type
_entity.pdbx_description
1 polymer ?
#
loop_
_entity_poly.entity_id
_entity_poly.type
_entity_poly.pdbx_seq_one_letter_code
_entity_poly.pdbx_strand_id
1 'polypeptide(L)'
;MKIDLKIIRYRKWFAILTTIFVAVLFSLLGIYVIEEYGIFIFFLIPFFLGFSPAMLYRKKNDLAYKEVRNIAFTSLGIYSVCLMVFAIEGLICILMAAPLALLFTWIGSLLGYSLIKRRPNSASSTYLILFLALPAFSFLEKGSEPELTSVVTSIELMLIWKRYGKTLLNFQN
;
A
#
# COMPACT_ATOMS: atom_id res chain seq x y z
N MET A 1 21.10 -31.06 6.62
CA MET A 1 19.68 -30.81 6.32
C MET A 1 19.02 -29.70 7.16
N LYS A 2 19.23 -29.59 8.49
CA LYS A 2 18.69 -28.45 9.31
C LYS A 2 19.33 -27.08 8.99
N ILE A 3 20.58 -27.08 8.52
CA ILE A 3 21.38 -25.87 8.25
C ILE A 3 20.86 -25.12 7.01
N ASP A 4 20.55 -25.83 5.92
CA ASP A 4 20.00 -25.24 4.68
C ASP A 4 18.63 -24.58 4.90
N LEU A 5 17.76 -25.20 5.70
CA LEU A 5 16.44 -24.64 6.03
C LEU A 5 16.57 -23.33 6.82
N LYS A 6 17.55 -23.22 7.72
CA LYS A 6 17.78 -22.02 8.53
C LYS A 6 18.25 -20.86 7.64
N ILE A 7 19.16 -21.12 6.71
CA ILE A 7 19.68 -20.13 5.75
C ILE A 7 18.56 -19.64 4.82
N ILE A 8 17.75 -20.56 4.28
CA ILE A 8 16.59 -20.20 3.44
C ILE A 8 15.60 -19.32 4.21
N ARG A 9 15.32 -19.67 5.48
CA ARG A 9 14.41 -18.89 6.33
C ARG A 9 14.97 -17.49 6.62
N TYR A 10 16.26 -17.35 6.95
CA TYR A 10 16.88 -16.03 7.14
C TYR A 10 16.81 -15.17 5.89
N ARG A 11 17.05 -15.74 4.71
CA ARG A 11 16.94 -14.99 3.45
C ARG A 11 15.51 -14.51 3.15
N LYS A 12 14.49 -15.32 3.48
CA LYS A 12 13.07 -14.91 3.38
C LYS A 12 12.80 -13.69 4.25
N TRP A 13 13.14 -13.77 5.54
CA TRP A 13 12.92 -12.68 6.48
C TRP A 13 13.69 -11.43 6.11
N PHE A 14 14.94 -11.57 5.65
CA PHE A 14 15.73 -10.44 5.19
C PHE A 14 15.03 -9.74 4.01
N ALA A 15 14.59 -10.48 2.98
CA ALA A 15 13.87 -9.90 1.84
C ALA A 15 12.58 -9.16 2.25
N ILE A 16 11.81 -9.75 3.18
CA ILE A 16 10.58 -9.13 3.71
C ILE A 16 10.92 -7.84 4.47
N LEU A 17 11.87 -7.90 5.40
CA LEU A 17 12.31 -6.77 6.22
C LEU A 17 12.83 -5.63 5.35
N THR A 18 13.68 -5.91 4.36
CA THR A 18 14.21 -4.87 3.46
C THR A 18 13.08 -4.23 2.64
N THR A 19 12.15 -5.03 2.12
CA THR A 19 11.02 -4.51 1.33
C THR A 19 10.12 -3.62 2.19
N ILE A 20 9.77 -4.08 3.40
CA ILE A 20 8.91 -3.32 4.32
C ILE A 20 9.61 -2.05 4.76
N PHE A 21 10.90 -2.11 5.11
CA PHE A 21 11.65 -0.94 5.52
C PHE A 21 11.66 0.15 4.44
N VAL A 22 11.93 -0.24 3.18
CA VAL A 22 11.86 0.67 2.03
C VAL A 22 10.44 1.19 1.85
N ALA A 23 9.42 0.33 1.84
CA ALA A 23 8.04 0.73 1.64
C ALA A 23 7.56 1.71 2.72
N VAL A 24 7.80 1.42 4.00
CA VAL A 24 7.45 2.30 5.12
C VAL A 24 8.18 3.63 5.01
N LEU A 25 9.49 3.62 4.72
CA LEU A 25 10.25 4.86 4.58
C LEU A 25 9.68 5.75 3.47
N PHE A 26 9.39 5.19 2.30
CA PHE A 26 8.80 5.93 1.19
C PHE A 26 7.38 6.41 1.49
N SER A 27 6.55 5.59 2.13
CA SER A 27 5.20 5.98 2.51
C SER A 27 5.19 7.08 3.57
N LEU A 28 6.08 7.02 4.56
CA LEU A 28 6.23 8.09 5.54
C LEU A 28 6.70 9.40 4.90
N LEU A 29 7.64 9.32 3.97
CA LEU A 29 8.06 10.51 3.20
C LEU A 29 6.89 11.06 2.37
N GLY A 30 6.12 10.21 1.69
CA GLY A 30 4.92 10.63 0.95
C GLY A 30 3.89 11.33 1.84
N ILE A 31 3.56 10.73 2.99
CA ILE A 31 2.55 11.25 3.91
C ILE A 31 3.01 12.55 4.60
N TYR A 32 4.24 12.61 5.11
CA TYR A 32 4.69 13.75 5.92
C TYR A 32 5.35 14.88 5.14
N VAL A 33 5.99 14.59 4.00
CA VAL A 33 6.74 15.60 3.22
C VAL A 33 5.90 16.13 2.06
N ILE A 34 5.05 15.28 1.49
CA ILE A 34 4.27 15.60 0.29
C ILE A 34 2.80 15.79 0.64
N GLU A 35 2.35 15.31 1.81
CA GLU A 35 0.96 15.43 2.31
C GLU A 35 -0.10 14.83 1.35
N GLU A 36 0.33 13.92 0.46
CA GLU A 36 -0.54 13.33 -0.53
C GLU A 36 -0.92 11.89 -0.21
N TYR A 37 -2.24 11.69 -0.10
CA TYR A 37 -2.90 10.39 -0.01
C TYR A 37 -3.39 9.98 -1.41
N GLY A 38 -2.44 9.80 -2.33
CA GLY A 38 -2.68 9.66 -3.77
C GLY A 38 -2.49 8.25 -4.33
N ILE A 39 -2.33 8.19 -5.65
CA ILE A 39 -2.11 6.95 -6.42
C ILE A 39 -0.79 6.31 -5.97
N PHE A 40 0.23 7.09 -5.60
CA PHE A 40 1.50 6.55 -5.10
C PHE A 40 1.33 5.54 -3.96
N ILE A 41 0.58 5.90 -2.91
CA ILE A 41 0.43 5.05 -1.70
C ILE A 41 -0.53 3.89 -1.96
N PHE A 42 -1.62 4.11 -2.71
CA PHE A 42 -2.66 3.09 -2.93
C PHE A 42 -2.39 2.14 -4.10
N PHE A 43 -1.52 2.52 -5.04
CA PHE A 43 -1.18 1.70 -6.21
C PHE A 43 0.28 1.26 -6.19
N LEU A 44 1.22 2.21 -6.14
CA LEU A 44 2.63 1.92 -6.40
C LEU A 44 3.30 1.18 -5.24
N ILE A 45 2.98 1.55 -4.01
CA ILE A 45 3.47 0.86 -2.81
C ILE A 45 2.98 -0.60 -2.72
N PRO A 46 1.68 -0.92 -2.79
CA PRO A 46 1.22 -2.32 -2.75
C PRO A 46 1.76 -3.13 -3.95
N PHE A 47 1.89 -2.52 -5.13
CA PHE A 47 2.57 -3.16 -6.26
C PHE A 47 4.03 -3.50 -5.94
N PHE A 48 4.78 -2.56 -5.35
CA PHE A 48 6.17 -2.76 -4.93
C PHE A 48 6.31 -3.83 -3.84
N LEU A 49 5.39 -3.85 -2.87
CA LEU A 49 5.30 -4.89 -1.83
C LEU A 49 5.02 -6.28 -2.41
N GLY A 50 4.25 -6.36 -3.50
CA GLY A 50 4.01 -7.61 -4.22
C GLY A 50 5.20 -8.08 -5.06
N PHE A 51 5.90 -7.14 -5.71
CA PHE A 51 6.97 -7.42 -6.67
C PHE A 51 8.32 -7.71 -6.01
N SER A 52 8.70 -6.91 -5.00
CA SER A 52 10.03 -6.94 -4.38
C SER A 52 10.40 -8.26 -3.71
N PRO A 53 9.51 -8.91 -2.92
CA PRO A 53 9.85 -10.18 -2.29
C PRO A 53 10.07 -11.29 -3.33
N ALA A 54 9.38 -11.24 -4.47
CA ALA A 54 9.59 -12.18 -5.57
C ALA A 54 10.99 -12.03 -6.20
N MET A 55 11.50 -10.80 -6.30
CA MET A 55 12.82 -10.49 -6.84
C MET A 55 13.95 -10.87 -5.89
N LEU A 56 13.82 -10.48 -4.61
CA LEU A 56 14.84 -10.67 -3.58
C LEU A 56 14.93 -12.13 -3.12
N TYR A 57 13.79 -12.81 -3.00
CA TYR A 57 13.74 -14.22 -2.67
C TYR A 57 13.93 -15.08 -3.92
N ARG A 58 15.15 -15.11 -4.45
CA ARG A 58 15.57 -16.01 -5.53
C ARG A 58 16.08 -17.34 -4.97
N LYS A 59 15.28 -18.40 -5.11
CA LYS A 59 15.66 -19.80 -4.87
C LYS A 59 16.11 -20.41 -6.20
N LYS A 60 17.26 -21.09 -6.18
CA LYS A 60 18.03 -21.36 -7.40
C LYS A 60 17.38 -22.31 -8.41
N ASN A 61 16.29 -23.03 -8.10
CA ASN A 61 15.67 -23.95 -9.07
C ASN A 61 14.18 -24.29 -8.89
N ASP A 62 13.47 -23.83 -7.85
CA ASP A 62 12.10 -24.32 -7.61
C ASP A 62 11.26 -23.35 -6.77
N LEU A 63 10.92 -22.21 -7.36
CA LEU A 63 9.99 -21.25 -6.77
C LEU A 63 8.59 -21.57 -7.23
N ALA A 64 7.75 -22.06 -6.32
CA ALA A 64 6.33 -22.18 -6.58
C ALA A 64 5.65 -20.80 -6.46
N TYR A 65 4.73 -20.49 -7.36
CA TYR A 65 3.95 -19.25 -7.30
C TYR A 65 3.24 -19.05 -5.95
N LYS A 66 2.77 -20.16 -5.35
CA LYS A 66 2.15 -20.15 -4.02
C LYS A 66 3.07 -19.59 -2.93
N GLU A 67 4.38 -19.91 -2.98
CA GLU A 67 5.34 -19.38 -2.00
C GLU A 67 5.54 -17.87 -2.17
N VAL A 68 5.72 -17.41 -3.41
CA VAL A 68 5.90 -15.97 -3.72
C VAL A 68 4.68 -15.18 -3.26
N ARG A 69 3.48 -15.67 -3.61
CA ARG A 69 2.22 -15.06 -3.23
C ARG A 69 2.07 -14.97 -1.71
N ASN A 70 2.37 -16.03 -0.97
CA ASN A 70 2.29 -16.02 0.49
C ASN A 70 3.28 -15.03 1.12
N ILE A 71 4.51 -14.94 0.59
CA ILE A 71 5.50 -13.98 1.06
C ILE A 71 5.04 -12.53 0.79
N ALA A 72 4.48 -12.27 -0.40
CA ALA A 72 3.94 -10.96 -0.78
C ALA A 72 2.80 -10.52 0.16
N PHE A 73 1.79 -11.39 0.38
CA PHE A 73 0.69 -11.06 1.30
C PHE A 73 1.14 -10.95 2.76
N THR A 74 2.13 -11.73 3.19
CA THR A 74 2.71 -11.58 4.53
C THR A 74 3.41 -10.23 4.67
N SER A 75 4.14 -9.80 3.63
CA SER A 75 4.80 -8.49 3.60
C SER A 75 3.77 -7.36 3.64
N LEU A 76 2.68 -7.48 2.88
CA LEU A 76 1.56 -6.55 2.91
C LEU A 76 0.93 -6.46 4.31
N GLY A 77 0.64 -7.60 4.95
CA GLY A 77 0.05 -7.64 6.28
C GLY A 77 0.94 -6.98 7.34
N ILE A 78 2.24 -7.27 7.33
CA ILE A 78 3.19 -6.63 8.27
C ILE A 78 3.30 -5.13 7.96
N TYR A 79 3.36 -4.75 6.69
CA TYR A 79 3.37 -3.35 6.28
C TYR A 79 2.13 -2.59 6.76
N SER A 80 0.93 -3.18 6.66
CA SER A 80 -0.30 -2.59 7.18
C SER A 80 -0.25 -2.38 8.69
N VAL A 81 0.30 -3.33 9.44
CA VAL A 81 0.52 -3.18 10.89
C VAL A 81 1.54 -2.08 11.19
N CYS A 82 2.63 -1.98 10.42
CA CYS A 82 3.59 -0.88 10.56
C CYS A 82 2.92 0.46 10.30
N LEU A 83 2.13 0.61 9.24
CA LEU A 83 1.38 1.84 8.98
C LEU A 83 0.44 2.18 10.13
N MET A 84 -0.27 1.20 10.70
CA MET A 84 -1.17 1.44 11.84
C MET A 84 -0.43 1.96 13.10
N VAL A 85 0.86 1.66 13.25
CA VAL A 85 1.69 2.15 14.36
C VAL A 85 2.29 3.53 14.06
N PHE A 86 2.71 3.77 12.80
CA PHE A 86 3.44 4.99 12.41
C PHE A 86 2.56 6.11 11.88
N ALA A 87 1.50 5.79 11.14
CA ALA A 87 0.52 6.74 10.63
C ALA A 87 -0.65 6.81 11.62
N ILE A 88 -1.12 8.03 11.92
CA ILE A 88 -2.34 8.27 12.72
C ILE A 88 -3.57 8.01 11.82
N GLU A 89 -3.57 6.89 11.10
CA GLU A 89 -4.71 6.45 10.32
C GLU A 89 -5.40 5.31 11.07
N GLY A 90 -6.73 5.40 11.17
CA GLY A 90 -7.53 4.37 11.82
C GLY A 90 -7.62 3.10 10.97
N LEU A 91 -8.00 1.99 11.60
CA LEU A 91 -8.30 0.69 10.96
C LEU A 91 -9.23 0.83 9.71
N ILE A 92 -10.05 1.88 9.69
CA ILE A 92 -10.99 2.20 8.62
C ILE A 92 -10.26 2.54 7.30
N CYS A 93 -9.15 3.29 7.32
CA CYS A 93 -8.42 3.60 6.08
C CYS A 93 -7.86 2.31 5.45
N ILE A 94 -7.35 1.42 6.30
CA ILE A 94 -6.72 0.18 5.86
C ILE A 94 -7.80 -0.72 5.28
N LEU A 95 -8.97 -0.79 5.90
CA LEU A 95 -10.11 -1.52 5.36
C LEU A 95 -10.59 -0.97 4.01
N MET A 96 -10.62 0.35 3.85
CA MET A 96 -11.01 0.99 2.60
C MET A 96 -9.97 0.74 1.49
N ALA A 97 -8.69 0.78 1.83
CA ALA A 97 -7.58 0.57 0.91
C ALA A 97 -7.28 -0.91 0.63
N ALA A 98 -7.66 -1.82 1.54
CA ALA A 98 -7.41 -3.25 1.45
C ALA A 98 -7.80 -3.86 0.09
N PRO A 99 -8.99 -3.64 -0.49
CA PRO A 99 -9.35 -4.23 -1.78
C PRO A 99 -8.37 -3.84 -2.89
N LEU A 100 -7.98 -2.56 -2.95
CA LEU A 100 -7.01 -2.06 -3.94
C LEU A 100 -5.62 -2.65 -3.67
N ALA A 101 -5.16 -2.60 -2.41
CA ALA A 101 -3.86 -3.09 -2.01
C ALA A 101 -3.69 -4.58 -2.31
N LEU A 102 -4.71 -5.41 -2.04
CA LEU A 102 -4.70 -6.84 -2.34
C LEU A 102 -4.60 -7.11 -3.84
N LEU A 103 -5.37 -6.39 -4.66
CA LEU A 103 -5.34 -6.54 -6.12
C LEU A 103 -3.96 -6.18 -6.69
N PHE A 104 -3.41 -5.03 -6.33
CA PHE A 104 -2.10 -4.61 -6.85
C PHE A 104 -0.95 -5.45 -6.32
N THR A 105 -1.00 -5.87 -5.06
CA THR A 105 -0.02 -6.83 -4.50
C THR A 105 -0.06 -8.14 -5.28
N TRP A 106 -1.25 -8.62 -5.64
CA TRP A 106 -1.40 -9.85 -6.39
C TRP A 106 -0.80 -9.72 -7.80
N ILE A 107 -1.13 -8.65 -8.52
CA ILE A 107 -0.58 -8.35 -9.85
C ILE A 107 0.96 -8.20 -9.78
N GLY A 108 1.47 -7.42 -8.83
CA GLY A 108 2.90 -7.24 -8.62
C GLY A 108 3.63 -8.56 -8.35
N SER A 109 3.03 -9.44 -7.53
CA SER A 109 3.60 -10.76 -7.24
C SER A 109 3.62 -11.69 -8.47
N LEU A 110 2.58 -11.62 -9.32
CA LEU A 110 2.50 -12.40 -10.56
C LEU A 110 3.55 -11.94 -11.57
N LEU A 111 3.70 -10.62 -11.74
CA LEU A 111 4.70 -10.03 -12.63
C LEU A 111 6.12 -10.33 -12.15
N GLY A 112 6.40 -10.14 -10.86
CA GLY A 112 7.70 -10.45 -10.26
C GLY A 112 8.08 -11.92 -10.43
N TYR A 113 7.11 -12.83 -10.23
CA TYR A 113 7.30 -14.26 -10.45
C TYR A 113 7.52 -14.63 -11.93
N SER A 114 6.74 -14.06 -12.85
CA SER A 114 6.90 -14.33 -14.28
C SER A 114 8.25 -13.82 -14.79
N LEU A 115 8.67 -12.63 -14.34
CA LEU A 115 9.93 -12.01 -14.72
C LEU A 115 11.12 -12.83 -14.23
N ILE A 116 11.12 -13.26 -12.96
CA ILE A 116 12.24 -14.02 -12.40
C ILE A 116 12.41 -15.40 -13.07
N LYS A 117 11.30 -16.00 -13.52
CA LYS A 117 11.28 -17.28 -14.23
C LYS A 117 11.73 -17.15 -15.69
N ARG A 118 11.31 -16.09 -16.40
CA ARG A 118 11.62 -15.92 -17.83
C ARG A 118 12.99 -15.27 -18.09
N ARG A 119 13.35 -14.26 -17.30
CA ARG A 119 14.55 -13.43 -17.53
C ARG A 119 15.29 -13.21 -16.22
N PRO A 120 16.05 -14.21 -15.76
CA PRO A 120 16.70 -14.16 -14.46
C PRO A 120 17.73 -13.03 -14.32
N ASN A 121 18.39 -12.65 -15.42
CA ASN A 121 19.45 -11.67 -15.43
C ASN A 121 18.93 -10.21 -15.46
N SER A 122 17.73 -9.97 -16.02
CA SER A 122 17.14 -8.62 -16.07
C SER A 122 16.34 -8.29 -14.80
N ALA A 123 16.14 -9.27 -13.91
CA ALA A 123 15.44 -9.11 -12.64
C ALA A 123 15.99 -7.93 -11.82
N SER A 124 17.32 -7.85 -11.66
CA SER A 124 17.96 -6.77 -10.90
C SER A 124 17.71 -5.40 -11.52
N SER A 125 17.75 -5.30 -12.85
CA SER A 125 17.48 -4.06 -13.58
C SER A 125 16.03 -3.60 -13.41
N THR A 126 15.06 -4.51 -13.48
CA THR A 126 13.65 -4.17 -13.28
C THR A 126 13.36 -3.75 -11.84
N TYR A 127 14.00 -4.38 -10.85
CA TYR A 127 13.91 -3.93 -9.46
C TYR A 127 14.45 -2.51 -9.28
N LEU A 128 15.59 -2.18 -9.89
CA LEU A 128 16.14 -0.83 -9.87
C LEU A 128 15.18 0.19 -10.49
N ILE A 129 14.59 -0.14 -11.65
CA ILE A 129 13.61 0.73 -12.32
C ILE A 129 12.41 0.97 -11.40
N LEU A 130 11.89 -0.08 -10.76
CA LEU A 130 10.75 0.06 -9.86
C LEU A 130 11.10 0.87 -8.61
N PHE A 131 12.31 0.71 -8.07
CA PHE A 131 12.80 1.50 -6.96
C PHE A 131 12.96 2.98 -7.33
N LEU A 132 13.43 3.31 -8.54
CA LEU A 132 13.50 4.69 -9.04
C LEU A 132 12.13 5.26 -9.38
N ALA A 133 11.16 4.42 -9.76
CA ALA A 133 9.80 4.86 -10.03
C ALA A 133 9.13 5.38 -8.76
N LEU A 134 9.47 4.85 -7.58
CA LEU A 134 8.88 5.30 -6.32
C LEU A 134 9.06 6.82 -6.08
N PRO A 135 10.28 7.37 -5.98
CA PRO A 135 10.44 8.82 -5.81
C PRO A 135 9.89 9.59 -7.00
N ALA A 136 10.06 9.09 -8.24
CA ALA A 136 9.58 9.80 -9.42
C ALA A 136 8.07 10.07 -9.37
N PHE A 137 7.25 9.05 -9.10
CA PHE A 137 5.80 9.22 -8.97
C PHE A 137 5.43 10.12 -7.80
N SER A 138 6.13 9.97 -6.67
CA SER A 138 5.92 10.79 -5.48
C SER A 138 6.16 12.29 -5.74
N PHE A 139 7.19 12.62 -6.52
CA PHE A 139 7.45 14.01 -6.94
C PHE A 139 6.48 14.53 -8.00
N LEU A 140 5.98 13.67 -8.89
CA LEU A 140 5.01 14.04 -9.92
C LEU A 140 3.66 14.43 -9.31
N GLU A 141 3.21 13.69 -8.29
CA GLU A 141 1.93 13.94 -7.63
C GLU A 141 1.88 15.31 -6.95
N LYS A 142 2.98 15.75 -6.31
CA LYS A 142 3.12 17.06 -5.63
C LYS A 142 2.64 18.29 -6.42
N GLY A 143 2.58 18.21 -7.76
CA GLY A 143 2.10 19.30 -8.61
C GLY A 143 0.58 19.39 -8.75
N SER A 144 -0.18 18.48 -8.12
CA SER A 144 -1.61 18.28 -8.34
C SER A 144 -2.42 18.83 -7.17
N GLU A 145 -2.43 20.16 -6.96
CA GLU A 145 -3.29 20.75 -5.94
C GLU A 145 -4.76 20.42 -6.25
N PRO A 146 -5.51 19.76 -5.34
CA PRO A 146 -6.90 19.42 -5.60
C PRO A 146 -7.74 20.70 -5.63
N GLU A 147 -8.39 20.96 -6.75
CA GLU A 147 -9.38 22.03 -6.89
C GLU A 147 -10.56 21.71 -5.95
N LEU A 148 -10.56 22.32 -4.77
CA LEU A 148 -11.56 22.09 -3.73
C LEU A 148 -12.95 22.51 -4.22
N THR A 149 -13.71 21.57 -4.75
CA THR A 149 -15.11 21.79 -5.11
C THR A 149 -15.94 21.73 -3.82
N SER A 150 -16.39 22.89 -3.33
CA SER A 150 -17.25 22.94 -2.16
C SER A 150 -18.59 22.25 -2.47
N VAL A 151 -18.83 21.09 -1.86
CA VAL A 151 -20.13 20.43 -1.94
C VAL A 151 -21.03 21.01 -0.86
N VAL A 152 -21.97 21.86 -1.26
CA VAL A 152 -23.04 22.32 -0.38
C VAL A 152 -24.17 21.30 -0.43
N THR A 153 -24.29 20.45 0.59
CA THR A 153 -25.42 19.54 0.75
C THR A 153 -26.57 20.24 1.46
N SER A 154 -27.60 20.61 0.71
CA SER A 154 -28.88 21.09 1.25
C SER A 154 -29.72 19.89 1.68
N ILE A 155 -29.99 19.74 2.98
CA ILE A 155 -30.95 18.76 3.50
C ILE A 155 -32.32 19.45 3.54
N GLU A 156 -33.26 19.04 2.70
CA GLU A 156 -34.64 19.54 2.78
C GLU A 156 -35.35 18.96 4.03
N LEU A 157 -35.36 19.74 5.10
CA LEU A 157 -35.97 19.40 6.40
C LEU A 157 -37.49 19.61 6.44
N MET A 158 -38.21 19.43 5.32
CA MET A 158 -39.65 19.77 5.26
C MET A 158 -40.51 18.93 6.23
N LEU A 159 -40.07 17.73 6.59
CA LEU A 159 -40.77 16.89 7.58
C LEU A 159 -40.34 17.17 9.03
N ILE A 160 -39.18 17.79 9.26
CA ILE A 160 -38.64 18.07 10.61
C ILE A 160 -39.26 19.35 11.19
N TRP A 161 -39.51 20.37 10.35
CA TRP A 161 -40.14 21.62 10.80
C TRP A 161 -41.55 21.41 11.37
N LYS A 162 -42.35 20.52 10.76
CA LYS A 162 -43.71 20.21 11.23
C LYS A 162 -43.74 19.50 12.60
N ARG A 163 -42.64 18.81 12.98
CA ARG A 163 -42.55 18.05 14.23
C ARG A 163 -41.83 18.81 15.37
N TYR A 164 -40.86 19.66 15.06
CA TYR A 164 -40.05 20.39 16.04
C TYR A 164 -40.21 21.92 16.02
N GLY A 165 -41.02 22.48 15.11
CA GLY A 165 -41.25 23.92 14.99
C GLY A 165 -41.83 24.59 16.24
N LYS A 166 -42.49 23.83 17.13
CA LYS A 166 -42.96 24.35 18.43
C LYS A 166 -41.89 24.33 19.53
N THR A 167 -40.89 23.45 19.43
CA THR A 167 -39.85 23.31 20.47
C THR A 167 -38.79 24.40 20.35
N LEU A 168 -38.48 24.85 19.12
CA LEU A 168 -37.48 25.90 18.89
C LEU A 168 -37.98 27.33 19.20
N LEU A 169 -39.30 27.54 19.21
CA LEU A 169 -39.90 28.84 19.58
C LEU A 169 -39.94 29.09 21.10
N ASN A 170 -39.76 28.06 21.93
CA ASN A 170 -39.69 28.20 23.39
C ASN A 170 -38.27 28.42 23.93
N PHE A 171 -37.24 28.40 23.08
CA PHE A 171 -35.85 28.68 23.48
C PHE A 171 -35.45 30.16 23.31
N GLN A 172 -36.39 31.04 22.92
CA GLN A 172 -36.19 32.49 22.83
C GLN A 172 -36.95 33.30 23.91
N ASN A 173 -37.54 32.64 24.92
CA ASN A 173 -38.01 33.29 26.15
C ASN A 173 -37.11 32.91 27.33
#